data_AF-A0A822X0G2-F1
#
_entry.id   AF-A0A822X0G2-F1
#
_cell.length_a   1.000
_cell.length_b   1.000
_cell.length_c   1.000
_cell.angle_alpha   90.00
_cell.angle_beta   90.00
_cell.angle_gamma   90.00
#
_symmetry.space_group_name_H-M   'P 1'
#
loop_
_entity.id
_entity.type
_entity.pdbx_description
1 polymer ?
#
loop_
_entity_poly.entity_id
_entity_poly.type
_entity_poly.pdbx_seq_one_letter_code
_entity_poly.pdbx_strand_id
1 'polypeptide(L)'
;MLCACLFTTSGSVVLWSLSHSQKENFMRGVVVHNEHRIGYIVIRDQFGEFTVAELSGGYEVVKGDIIEGNIHSEGDETLYNLTQAEHQKVYVQGHGMSEQASILMIRSTR
;
A
#
# COMPACT_ATOMS: atom_id res chain seq x y z
N MET A 1 -15.71 -15.68 -26.02
CA MET A 1 -16.87 -15.06 -26.71
C MET A 1 -16.29 -14.08 -27.72
N LEU A 2 -16.56 -14.28 -29.00
CA LEU A 2 -15.89 -13.64 -30.15
C LEU A 2 -16.24 -12.16 -30.35
N CYS A 3 -15.46 -11.53 -31.24
CA CYS A 3 -15.62 -10.26 -31.99
C CYS A 3 -14.76 -9.09 -31.49
N ALA A 4 -13.98 -8.37 -32.31
CA ALA A 4 -13.93 -8.31 -33.78
C ALA A 4 -12.52 -7.96 -34.28
N CYS A 5 -12.16 -8.52 -35.44
CA CYS A 5 -11.05 -8.06 -36.27
C CYS A 5 -11.45 -6.78 -37.00
N LEU A 6 -10.57 -5.78 -37.03
CA LEU A 6 -10.60 -4.69 -38.00
C LEU A 6 -9.20 -4.61 -38.64
N PHE A 7 -9.11 -5.11 -39.88
CA PHE A 7 -8.00 -4.82 -40.78
C PHE A 7 -8.19 -3.41 -41.34
N THR A 8 -7.19 -2.54 -41.22
CA THR A 8 -7.11 -1.32 -42.01
C THR A 8 -5.74 -1.23 -42.70
N THR A 9 -5.79 -0.81 -43.96
CA THR A 9 -4.75 -0.87 -45.00
C THR A 9 -3.88 0.39 -45.02
N SER A 10 -3.27 0.76 -43.90
CA SER A 10 -2.15 1.71 -43.93
C SER A 10 -1.24 1.47 -42.73
N GLY A 11 0.03 1.25 -43.02
CA GLY A 11 1.03 0.80 -42.07
C GLY A 11 1.22 1.77 -40.90
N SER A 12 0.74 1.36 -39.73
CA SER A 12 1.35 1.57 -38.42
C SER A 12 0.58 0.74 -37.41
N VAL A 13 1.09 -0.46 -37.14
CA VAL A 13 0.62 -1.28 -36.01
C VAL A 13 1.14 -0.60 -34.75
N VAL A 14 0.36 0.30 -34.17
CA VAL A 14 0.63 0.76 -32.81
C VAL A 14 0.22 -0.38 -31.90
N LEU A 15 1.23 -1.16 -31.49
CA LEU A 15 1.10 -2.17 -30.46
C LEU A 15 0.80 -1.43 -29.15
N TRP A 16 -0.48 -1.22 -28.84
CA TRP A 16 -0.86 -0.84 -27.48
C TRP A 16 -0.67 -2.09 -26.62
N SER A 17 0.56 -2.25 -26.12
CA SER A 17 0.89 -3.20 -25.07
C SER A 17 -0.14 -3.05 -23.96
N LEU A 18 -0.70 -4.18 -23.53
CA LEU A 18 -1.63 -4.26 -22.41
C LEU A 18 -1.12 -3.37 -21.27
N SER A 19 -1.83 -2.28 -20.99
CA SER A 19 -1.80 -1.67 -19.68
C SER A 19 -2.14 -2.80 -18.72
N HIS A 20 -1.12 -3.32 -18.05
CA HIS A 20 -1.30 -4.23 -16.95
C HIS A 20 -2.38 -3.61 -16.08
N SER A 21 -3.41 -4.40 -15.84
CA SER A 21 -4.41 -4.13 -14.82
C SER A 21 -3.65 -3.82 -13.54
N GLN A 22 -3.40 -2.54 -13.27
CA GLN A 22 -3.26 -2.02 -11.93
C GLN A 22 -4.62 -2.26 -11.30
N LYS A 23 -4.88 -3.52 -10.95
CA LYS A 23 -5.82 -3.85 -9.90
C LYS A 23 -5.11 -3.33 -8.67
N GLU A 24 -5.12 -2.02 -8.50
CA GLU A 24 -4.62 -1.40 -7.29
C GLU A 24 -5.35 -2.13 -6.18
N ASN A 25 -4.59 -2.89 -5.40
CA ASN A 25 -5.13 -3.60 -4.26
C ASN A 25 -5.38 -2.53 -3.21
N PHE A 26 -6.39 -1.71 -3.47
CA PHE A 26 -6.83 -0.66 -2.62
C PHE A 26 -7.52 -1.34 -1.44
N MET A 27 -6.77 -1.40 -0.36
CA MET A 27 -7.09 -2.22 0.79
C MET A 27 -7.22 -1.34 2.01
N ARG A 28 -8.17 -1.73 2.86
CA ARG A 28 -8.41 -1.07 4.12
C ARG A 28 -7.69 -1.82 5.22
N GLY A 29 -7.01 -1.08 6.07
CA GLY A 29 -6.36 -1.59 7.27
C GLY A 29 -6.58 -0.67 8.46
N VAL A 30 -6.23 -1.18 9.64
CA VAL A 30 -6.28 -0.45 10.91
C VAL A 30 -4.88 -0.36 11.47
N VAL A 31 -4.49 0.81 11.93
CA VAL A 31 -3.22 1.01 12.61
C VAL A 31 -3.28 0.34 13.97
N VAL A 32 -2.47 -0.70 14.17
CA VAL A 32 -2.44 -1.48 15.43
C VAL A 32 -1.30 -1.06 16.33
N HIS A 33 -0.27 -0.43 15.76
CA HIS A 33 0.90 0.06 16.49
C HIS A 33 1.49 1.29 15.79
N ASN A 34 1.94 2.25 16.60
CA ASN A 34 2.75 3.38 16.15
C ASN A 34 3.99 3.43 17.05
N GLU A 35 5.16 3.41 16.43
CA GLU A 35 6.44 3.66 17.05
C GLU A 35 6.89 5.09 16.71
N HIS A 36 6.49 6.04 17.56
CA HIS A 36 6.78 7.46 17.40
C HIS A 36 8.28 7.78 17.40
N ARG A 37 9.14 6.94 18.02
CA ARG A 37 10.59 7.18 18.10
C ARG A 37 11.26 7.20 16.73
N ILE A 38 10.80 6.33 15.83
CA ILE A 38 11.39 6.14 14.50
C ILE A 38 10.41 6.45 13.37
N GLY A 39 9.15 6.79 13.68
CA GLY A 39 8.13 7.13 12.68
C GLY A 39 7.53 5.93 11.97
N TYR A 40 7.51 4.76 12.63
CA TYR A 40 7.02 3.52 12.03
C TYR A 40 5.60 3.23 12.47
N ILE A 41 4.78 2.74 11.55
CA ILE A 41 3.41 2.30 11.81
C ILE A 41 3.25 0.85 11.39
N VAL A 42 2.38 0.13 12.12
CA VAL A 42 1.93 -1.20 11.75
C VAL A 42 0.46 -1.14 11.42
N ILE A 43 0.12 -1.59 10.22
CA ILE A 43 -1.24 -1.66 9.71
C ILE A 43 -1.63 -3.13 9.66
N ARG A 44 -2.76 -3.48 10.28
CA ARG A 44 -3.39 -4.79 10.12
C ARG A 44 -4.49 -4.69 9.09
N ASP A 45 -4.42 -5.51 8.05
CA ASP A 45 -5.43 -5.54 7.01
C ASP A 45 -6.66 -6.39 7.39
N GLN A 46 -7.62 -6.45 6.46
CA GLN A 46 -8.84 -7.26 6.61
C GLN A 46 -8.61 -8.78 6.61
N PHE A 47 -7.48 -9.26 6.08
CA PHE A 47 -7.10 -10.67 6.09
C PHE A 47 -6.36 -11.07 7.38
N GLY A 48 -6.02 -10.08 8.20
CA GLY A 48 -5.29 -10.25 9.45
C GLY A 48 -3.77 -10.28 9.25
N GLU A 49 -3.28 -9.89 8.07
CA GLU A 49 -1.86 -9.73 7.80
C GLU A 49 -1.39 -8.34 8.24
N PHE A 50 -0.09 -8.24 8.50
CA PHE A 50 0.53 -7.04 9.05
C PHE A 50 1.48 -6.42 8.02
N THR A 51 1.37 -5.11 7.88
CA THR A 51 2.20 -4.27 7.03
C THR A 51 2.95 -3.28 7.91
N VAL A 52 4.26 -3.15 7.71
CA VAL A 52 5.10 -2.16 8.39
C VAL A 52 5.47 -1.08 7.41
N ALA A 53 5.21 0.18 7.77
CA ALA A 53 5.54 1.33 6.94
C ALA A 53 6.18 2.44 7.78
N GLU A 54 7.10 3.17 7.15
CA GLU A 54 7.74 4.37 7.71
C GLU A 54 7.03 5.61 7.20
N LEU A 55 6.64 6.52 8.09
CA LEU A 55 6.05 7.80 7.74
C LEU A 55 7.15 8.71 7.18
N SER A 56 7.02 9.09 5.91
CA SER A 56 7.98 9.96 5.22
C SER A 56 7.72 11.45 5.46
N GLY A 57 7.06 11.79 6.57
CA GLY A 57 6.70 13.15 6.96
C GLY A 57 6.29 13.23 8.44
N GLY A 58 6.12 14.45 8.95
CA GLY A 58 5.70 14.69 10.33
C GLY A 58 4.20 14.45 10.57
N TYR A 59 3.64 13.39 10.00
CA TYR A 59 2.23 13.04 10.13
C TYR A 59 1.96 12.41 11.49
N GLU A 60 0.83 12.75 12.11
CA GLU A 60 0.40 12.16 13.38
C GLU A 60 -0.59 11.03 13.14
N VAL A 61 -0.08 9.80 13.00
CA VAL A 61 -0.94 8.61 12.93
C VAL A 61 -1.20 8.07 14.33
N VAL A 62 -2.43 7.69 14.64
CA VAL A 62 -2.76 7.13 15.97
C VAL A 62 -3.20 5.68 15.85
N LYS A 63 -2.90 4.87 16.87
CA LYS A 63 -3.45 3.51 16.95
C LYS A 63 -4.98 3.56 16.91
N GLY A 64 -5.56 2.75 16.03
CA GLY A 64 -6.99 2.73 15.74
C GLY A 64 -7.38 3.50 14.48
N ASP A 65 -6.47 4.28 13.89
CA ASP A 65 -6.73 4.96 12.63
C ASP A 65 -6.97 3.96 11.50
N ILE A 66 -7.85 4.36 10.59
CA ILE A 66 -8.26 3.54 9.46
C ILE A 66 -7.53 4.07 8.22
N ILE A 67 -6.72 3.21 7.63
CA ILE A 67 -5.91 3.55 6.47
C ILE A 67 -6.45 2.82 5.24
N GLU A 68 -6.44 3.51 4.12
CA GLU A 68 -6.87 3.01 2.83
C GLU A 68 -5.81 3.31 1.77
N GLY A 69 -5.45 2.31 0.97
CA GLY A 69 -4.42 2.48 -0.06
C GLY A 69 -3.77 1.16 -0.45
N ASN A 70 -2.65 1.27 -1.16
CA ASN A 70 -1.83 0.13 -1.52
C ASN A 70 -0.91 -0.25 -0.36
N ILE A 71 -1.41 -1.07 0.57
CA ILE A 71 -0.63 -1.56 1.72
C ILE A 71 0.07 -2.90 1.44
N HIS A 72 -0.18 -3.51 0.27
CA HIS A 72 0.41 -4.78 -0.17
C HIS A 72 1.45 -4.56 -1.28
N SER A 73 2.22 -3.50 -1.13
CA SER A 73 3.37 -3.18 -1.96
C SER A 73 4.56 -2.82 -1.07
N GLU A 74 5.76 -2.83 -1.63
CA GLU A 74 6.98 -2.36 -0.98
C GLU A 74 7.44 -1.06 -1.64
N GLY A 75 8.02 -0.15 -0.85
CA GLY A 75 8.54 1.14 -1.34
C GLY A 75 7.62 2.33 -1.05
N ASP A 76 7.84 3.43 -1.80
CA ASP A 76 7.11 4.68 -1.63
C ASP A 76 5.63 4.54 -2.03
N GLU A 77 4.75 4.84 -1.09
CA GLU A 77 3.30 4.79 -1.28
C GLU A 77 2.61 6.02 -0.70
N THR A 78 1.42 6.31 -1.20
CA THR A 78 0.54 7.32 -0.61
C THR A 78 -0.71 6.65 -0.07
N LEU A 79 -0.84 6.65 1.26
CA LEU A 79 -1.98 6.10 1.96
C LEU A 79 -2.94 7.22 2.37
N TYR A 80 -4.23 6.91 2.45
CA TYR A 80 -5.25 7.83 2.91
C TYR A 80 -5.74 7.42 4.30
N ASN A 81 -5.61 8.32 5.28
CA ASN A 81 -6.17 8.13 6.61
C ASN A 81 -7.63 8.58 6.62
N LEU A 82 -8.54 7.61 6.64
CA LEU A 82 -9.99 7.84 6.65
C LEU A 82 -10.47 8.51 7.95
N THR A 83 -9.78 8.28 9.07
CA THR A 83 -10.15 8.88 10.37
C THR A 83 -9.83 10.37 10.41
N GLN A 84 -8.70 10.77 9.81
CA GLN A 84 -8.19 12.13 9.83
C GLN A 84 -8.45 12.91 8.53
N ALA A 85 -8.94 12.23 7.49
CA ALA A 85 -9.16 12.78 6.15
C ALA A 85 -7.89 13.40 5.52
N GLU A 86 -6.76 12.70 5.65
CA GLU A 86 -5.45 13.19 5.19
C GLU A 86 -4.69 12.13 4.37
N HIS A 87 -3.96 12.57 3.34
CA HIS A 87 -3.00 11.74 2.60
C HIS A 87 -1.62 11.75 3.26
N GLN A 88 -1.05 10.56 3.45
CA GLN A 88 0.21 10.35 4.13
C GLN A 88 1.17 9.64 3.19
N LYS A 89 2.35 10.23 3.02
CA LYS A 89 3.45 9.58 2.30
C LYS A 89 4.13 8.60 3.23
N VAL A 90 4.23 7.36 2.79
CA VAL A 90 4.86 6.28 3.55
C VAL A 90 5.86 5.54 2.69
N TYR A 91 6.82 4.91 3.34
CA TYR A 91 7.68 3.92 2.73
C TYR A 91 7.36 2.56 3.35
N VAL A 92 6.73 1.67 2.58
CA VAL A 92 6.37 0.34 3.04
C VAL A 92 7.61 -0.55 3.06
N GLN A 93 7.96 -1.04 4.24
CA GLN A 93 9.13 -1.87 4.49
C GLN A 93 8.86 -3.35 4.29
N GLY A 94 7.60 -3.77 4.46
CA GLY A 94 7.16 -5.14 4.24
C GLY A 94 5.67 -5.31 4.54
N HIS A 95 5.05 -6.27 3.85
CA HIS A 95 3.63 -6.59 3.95
C HIS A 95 3.42 -8.11 4.05
N GLY A 96 2.18 -8.56 4.30
CA GLY A 96 1.85 -9.99 4.38
C GLY A 96 2.48 -10.71 5.59
N MET A 97 2.85 -9.97 6.63
CA MET A 97 3.59 -10.52 7.76
C MET A 97 2.68 -11.02 8.88
N SER A 98 3.22 -11.90 9.74
CA SER A 98 2.60 -12.17 11.04
C SER A 98 2.81 -11.00 12.00
N GLU A 99 1.99 -10.94 13.05
CA GLU A 99 2.14 -9.94 14.11
C GLU A 99 3.55 -9.97 14.71
N GLN A 100 4.06 -11.16 15.05
CA GLN A 100 5.39 -11.31 15.65
C GLN A 100 6.49 -10.85 14.71
N ALA A 101 6.39 -11.13 13.40
CA ALA A 101 7.35 -10.67 12.41
C ALA A 101 7.37 -9.14 12.30
N SER A 102 6.19 -8.49 12.28
CA SER A 102 6.10 -7.03 12.27
C SER A 102 6.73 -6.37 13.51
N ILE A 103 6.51 -6.96 14.69
CA ILE A 103 7.11 -6.49 15.95
C ILE A 103 8.63 -6.65 15.90
N LEU A 104 9.13 -7.80 15.43
CA LEU A 104 10.57 -8.06 15.33
C LEU A 104 11.25 -7.09 14.35
N MET A 105 10.60 -6.77 13.23
CA MET A 105 11.10 -5.80 12.26
C MET A 105 11.30 -4.43 12.93
N ILE A 106 10.26 -3.90 13.59
CA ILE A 106 10.34 -2.60 14.28
C ILE A 106 11.42 -2.62 15.37
N ARG A 107 11.49 -3.69 16.17
CA ARG A 107 12.49 -3.79 17.26
C ARG A 107 13.93 -3.91 16.77
N SER A 108 14.14 -4.43 15.56
CA SER A 108 15.46 -4.54 14.95
C SER A 108 15.87 -3.26 14.20
N THR A 109 14.93 -2.35 14.00
CA THR A 109 15.15 -1.05 13.36
C THR A 109 15.62 -0.03 14.40
N ARG A 110 16.92 0.30 14.33
CA ARG A 110 17.63 1.29 15.18
C ARG A 110 17.58 0.95 16.67
#